data_AF-M7AXK2-F1
#
_entry.id   AF-M7AXK2-F1
#
_cell.length_a   1.000
_cell.length_b   1.000
_cell.length_c   1.000
_cell.angle_alpha   90.00
_cell.angle_beta   90.00
_cell.angle_gamma   90.00
#
_symmetry.space_group_name_H-M   'P 1'
#
loop_
_entity.id
_entity.type
_entity.pdbx_description
1 polymer ?
#
loop_
_entity_poly.entity_id
_entity_poly.type
_entity_poly.pdbx_seq_one_letter_code
_entity_poly.pdbx_strand_id
1 'polypeptide(L)'
;MEPGCLQCACEGGQVVCEAESCRIACSHPLPPKDRGCCPSCTGCWHEGVARAEGDVFSVADGNCTVCMCLAGNVSCISPECPPGPCPSPAQADCCSCQPATCDFHGRTYMHGTEFGLDGDNCTTCICRSGEVECSFAPCPELACPRQDWLLAPGQCCFSCQEPASVSGCFVDDNGVEFPIGQIWSPGDPCELCICQADGSVSCKRTDCLETCPHPIQIPGQCCPDCSAGCTYMGRIFYNNEIFPSALDPCLSCICLLGSVACSPVDCIIFCMYPFHPEGECCPVCYDCNYEGRKVVNGQTFIPEGEPCIHCTCQRELCPCGDDPEQVAVMDRSQEGWSGNVILRCVSYGAGSFVQHQQELTQNLCVWQGH
;
A
#
# COMPACT_ATOMS: atom_id res chain seq x y z
N MET A 1 20.98 -97.42 63.43
CA MET A 1 21.99 -98.41 63.00
C MET A 1 21.24 -99.40 62.13
N GLU A 2 21.25 -99.20 60.81
CA GLU A 2 20.48 -100.03 59.88
C GLU A 2 21.14 -101.41 59.73
N PRO A 3 20.39 -102.52 59.89
CA PRO A 3 20.94 -103.87 59.90
C PRO A 3 21.45 -104.38 58.54
N GLY A 4 21.38 -103.57 57.48
CA GLY A 4 21.73 -103.95 56.10
C GLY A 4 23.20 -103.74 55.70
N CYS A 5 24.02 -103.05 56.51
CA CYS A 5 25.38 -102.63 56.15
C CYS A 5 26.50 -103.24 57.01
N LEU A 6 26.21 -104.32 57.74
CA LEU A 6 27.19 -104.98 58.60
C LEU A 6 27.50 -106.37 58.05
N GLN A 7 28.74 -106.59 57.65
CA GLN A 7 29.25 -107.94 57.37
C GLN A 7 29.79 -108.52 58.66
N CYS A 8 29.09 -109.50 59.20
CA CYS A 8 29.43 -110.14 60.46
C CYS A 8 30.02 -111.53 60.21
N ALA A 9 31.19 -111.79 60.79
CA ALA A 9 31.83 -113.10 60.82
C ALA A 9 31.98 -113.57 62.28
N CYS A 10 31.95 -114.88 62.49
CA CYS A 10 32.17 -115.47 63.81
C CYS A 10 33.60 -115.99 63.89
N GLU A 11 34.46 -115.28 64.60
CA GLU A 11 35.84 -115.71 64.89
C GLU A 11 35.99 -115.97 66.39
N GLY A 12 36.44 -117.17 66.75
CA GLY A 12 36.72 -117.52 68.15
C GLY A 12 35.51 -117.46 69.10
N GLY A 13 34.28 -117.55 68.60
CA GLY A 13 33.04 -117.50 69.42
C GLY A 13 32.48 -116.09 69.67
N GLN A 14 33.09 -115.05 69.11
CA GLN A 14 32.57 -113.68 69.14
C GLN A 14 32.14 -113.26 67.73
N VAL A 15 30.97 -112.61 67.61
CA VAL A 15 30.51 -112.03 66.35
C VAL A 15 31.23 -110.69 66.17
N VAL A 16 32.11 -110.62 65.18
CA VAL A 16 32.77 -109.38 64.78
C VAL A 16 32.07 -108.90 63.52
N CYS A 17 31.50 -107.70 63.59
CA CYS A 17 30.83 -107.06 62.47
C CYS A 17 31.65 -105.88 61.98
N GLU A 18 31.96 -105.88 60.69
CA GLU A 18 32.58 -104.74 60.02
C GLU A 18 31.54 -103.98 59.21
N ALA A 19 31.61 -102.65 59.27
CA ALA A 19 30.77 -101.80 58.46
C ALA A 19 31.26 -101.82 57.01
N GLU A 20 30.38 -102.17 56.09
CA GLU A 20 30.69 -102.14 54.66
C GLU A 20 30.92 -100.69 54.20
N SER A 21 32.04 -100.44 53.51
CA SER A 21 32.39 -99.11 53.00
C SER A 21 32.20 -99.02 51.48
N CYS A 22 31.24 -98.21 51.04
CA CYS A 22 30.91 -98.06 49.62
C CYS A 22 31.74 -96.94 48.99
N ARG A 23 32.32 -97.18 47.81
CA ARG A 23 32.91 -96.13 46.96
C ARG A 23 31.95 -95.78 45.84
N ILE A 24 31.38 -94.57 45.86
CA ILE A 24 30.43 -94.10 44.86
C ILE A 24 31.04 -92.88 44.17
N ALA A 25 31.11 -92.93 42.84
CA ALA A 25 31.72 -91.88 42.02
C ALA A 25 30.70 -91.18 41.10
N CYS A 26 29.41 -91.43 41.28
CA CYS A 26 28.34 -90.76 40.56
C CYS A 26 27.62 -89.74 41.45
N SER A 27 27.04 -88.72 40.82
CA SER A 27 26.43 -87.56 41.48
C SER A 27 25.02 -87.81 42.03
N HIS A 28 24.28 -88.75 41.42
CA HIS A 28 22.87 -89.00 41.74
C HIS A 28 22.62 -90.52 41.84
N PRO A 29 23.29 -91.24 42.74
CA PRO A 29 23.16 -92.70 42.82
C PRO A 29 21.74 -93.12 43.21
N LEU A 30 21.24 -94.21 42.63
CA LEU A 30 19.99 -94.83 43.06
C LEU A 30 20.11 -95.35 44.50
N PRO A 31 19.07 -95.17 45.33
CA PRO A 31 19.05 -95.73 46.67
C PRO A 31 19.21 -97.26 46.63
N PRO A 32 19.76 -97.89 47.68
CA PRO A 32 19.90 -99.34 47.75
C PRO A 32 18.56 -100.04 47.52
N LYS A 33 18.52 -101.07 46.66
CA LYS A 33 17.34 -101.92 46.53
C LYS A 33 17.33 -102.95 47.67
N ASP A 34 16.15 -103.23 48.23
CA ASP A 34 15.94 -104.18 49.33
C ASP A 34 16.84 -103.91 50.55
N ARG A 35 17.21 -104.97 51.30
CA ARG A 35 18.19 -104.94 52.41
C ARG A 35 19.63 -104.79 51.91
N GLY A 36 19.84 -104.08 50.81
CA GLY A 36 21.17 -103.75 50.30
C GLY A 36 21.80 -102.61 51.09
N CYS A 37 23.13 -102.60 51.16
CA CYS A 37 23.87 -101.54 51.86
C CYS A 37 24.21 -100.36 50.95
N CYS A 38 24.77 -100.65 49.77
CA CYS A 38 25.36 -99.62 48.91
C CYS A 38 24.39 -99.13 47.83
N PRO A 39 24.37 -97.82 47.53
CA PRO A 39 23.61 -97.25 46.44
C PRO A 39 24.29 -97.55 45.09
N SER A 40 23.54 -97.44 43.98
CA SER A 40 23.98 -97.91 42.66
C SER A 40 24.00 -96.80 41.61
N CYS A 41 25.04 -96.76 40.77
CA CYS A 41 25.15 -95.83 39.64
C CYS A 41 24.58 -96.39 38.32
N THR A 42 23.68 -97.38 38.41
CA THR A 42 23.02 -98.00 37.23
C THR A 42 21.82 -97.20 36.70
N GLY A 43 21.52 -96.09 37.36
CA GLY A 43 20.51 -95.09 36.99
C GLY A 43 20.64 -93.90 37.94
N CYS A 44 19.71 -92.95 37.87
CA CYS A 44 19.81 -91.70 38.62
C CYS A 44 18.64 -91.50 39.58
N TRP A 45 18.93 -91.04 40.80
CA TRP A 45 17.93 -90.56 41.74
C TRP A 45 17.89 -89.03 41.74
N HIS A 46 16.81 -88.44 41.25
CA HIS A 46 16.68 -86.98 41.13
C HIS A 46 15.26 -86.54 41.51
N GLU A 47 15.16 -85.54 42.40
CA GLU A 47 13.88 -84.98 42.90
C GLU A 47 12.86 -86.05 43.38
N GLY A 48 13.35 -87.10 44.04
CA GLY A 48 12.51 -88.17 44.58
C GLY A 48 12.06 -89.23 43.56
N VAL A 49 12.57 -89.18 42.33
CA VAL A 49 12.23 -90.12 41.26
C VAL A 49 13.46 -90.89 40.79
N ALA A 50 13.33 -92.22 40.69
CA ALA A 50 14.32 -93.09 40.06
C ALA A 50 14.19 -93.03 38.54
N ARG A 51 15.28 -92.71 37.86
CA ARG A 51 15.42 -92.65 36.40
C ARG A 51 16.33 -93.76 35.90
N ALA A 52 15.98 -94.37 34.79
CA ALA A 52 16.80 -95.38 34.14
C ALA A 52 17.98 -94.73 33.40
N GLU A 53 19.01 -95.54 33.12
CA GLU A 53 20.12 -95.13 32.25
C GLU A 53 19.60 -94.69 30.87
N GLY A 54 19.99 -93.50 30.42
CA GLY A 54 19.56 -92.91 29.15
C GLY A 54 18.24 -92.14 29.21
N ASP A 55 17.57 -92.07 30.37
CA ASP A 55 16.33 -91.31 30.50
C ASP A 55 16.58 -89.81 30.29
N VAL A 56 15.71 -89.20 29.47
CA VAL A 56 15.63 -87.75 29.25
C VAL A 56 14.34 -87.22 29.87
N PHE A 57 14.43 -86.21 30.72
CA PHE A 57 13.29 -85.68 31.45
C PHE A 57 13.38 -84.16 31.63
N SER A 58 12.22 -83.51 31.75
CA SER A 58 12.08 -82.10 32.14
C SER A 58 11.91 -81.99 33.66
N VAL A 59 12.55 -80.99 34.26
CA VAL A 59 12.50 -80.77 35.73
C VAL A 59 11.24 -80.01 36.15
N ALA A 60 10.70 -79.14 35.28
CA ALA A 60 9.41 -78.49 35.47
C ALA A 60 8.84 -77.99 34.12
N ASP A 61 7.52 -77.92 34.02
CA ASP A 61 6.84 -77.20 32.93
C ASP A 61 7.10 -75.69 33.10
N GLY A 62 7.93 -75.11 32.24
CA GLY A 62 8.13 -73.65 32.16
C GLY A 62 9.57 -73.13 32.26
N ASN A 63 10.59 -73.97 32.53
CA ASN A 63 12.00 -73.54 32.48
C ASN A 63 12.82 -74.16 31.33
N CYS A 64 12.19 -75.04 30.54
CA CYS A 64 12.76 -75.80 29.40
C CYS A 64 14.11 -76.45 29.70
N THR A 65 14.39 -76.72 30.97
CA THR A 65 15.59 -77.44 31.37
C THR A 65 15.36 -78.91 31.07
N VAL A 66 16.14 -79.43 30.14
CA VAL A 66 16.14 -80.85 29.78
C VAL A 66 17.34 -81.51 30.43
N CYS A 67 17.08 -82.55 31.21
CA CYS A 67 18.10 -83.31 31.90
C CYS A 67 18.18 -84.73 31.34
N MET A 68 19.38 -85.31 31.38
CA MET A 68 19.65 -86.68 30.98
C MET A 68 20.38 -87.44 32.09
N CYS A 69 19.97 -88.69 32.33
CA CYS A 69 20.64 -89.60 33.24
C CYS A 69 21.65 -90.49 32.50
N LEU A 70 22.93 -90.40 32.86
CA LEU A 70 24.00 -91.24 32.32
C LEU A 70 24.99 -91.67 33.42
N ALA A 71 25.19 -92.97 33.59
CA ALA A 71 26.07 -93.61 34.57
C ALA A 71 25.88 -93.09 36.02
N GLY A 72 24.63 -92.84 36.41
CA GLY A 72 24.27 -92.27 37.71
C GLY A 72 24.57 -90.78 37.86
N ASN A 73 24.88 -90.07 36.76
CA ASN A 73 25.01 -88.63 36.71
C ASN A 73 23.82 -87.99 35.99
N VAL A 74 23.30 -86.92 36.56
CA VAL A 74 22.30 -86.07 35.91
C VAL A 74 23.01 -84.86 35.32
N SER A 75 22.84 -84.65 34.02
CA SER A 75 23.33 -83.45 33.31
C SER A 75 22.14 -82.72 32.71
N CYS A 76 22.01 -81.44 33.04
CA CYS A 76 20.90 -80.59 32.62
C CYS A 76 21.41 -79.48 31.70
N ILE A 77 20.64 -79.21 30.64
CA ILE A 77 20.87 -78.08 29.74
C ILE A 77 19.64 -77.17 29.77
N SER A 78 19.89 -75.87 29.90
CA SER A 78 18.88 -74.81 29.80
C SER A 78 19.23 -73.88 28.64
N PRO A 79 18.26 -73.38 27.85
CA PRO A 79 18.54 -72.45 26.77
C PRO A 79 19.06 -71.10 27.29
N GLU A 80 20.09 -70.56 26.64
CA GLU A 80 20.59 -69.19 26.87
C GLU A 80 19.81 -68.22 25.97
N CYS A 81 18.93 -67.39 26.55
CA CYS A 81 18.11 -66.44 25.79
C CYS A 81 18.96 -65.21 25.36
N PRO A 82 18.85 -64.73 24.11
CA PRO A 82 19.58 -63.56 23.64
C PRO A 82 19.02 -62.25 24.21
N PRO A 83 19.85 -61.23 24.50
CA PRO A 83 19.38 -59.88 24.79
C PRO A 83 18.90 -59.22 23.47
N GLY A 84 17.60 -58.95 23.33
CA GLY A 84 17.06 -58.22 22.18
C GLY A 84 15.54 -58.33 21.99
N PRO A 85 14.92 -57.45 21.18
CA PRO A 85 13.47 -57.43 20.98
C PRO A 85 12.98 -58.55 20.05
N CYS A 86 11.87 -59.19 20.42
CA CYS A 86 11.10 -60.07 19.54
C CYS A 86 9.87 -59.32 18.95
N PRO A 87 9.51 -59.58 17.68
CA PRO A 87 8.44 -58.85 16.99
C PRO A 87 7.01 -59.32 17.31
N SER A 88 6.77 -60.25 18.25
CA SER A 88 5.40 -60.66 18.61
C SER A 88 5.25 -61.23 20.02
N PRO A 89 4.14 -60.94 20.74
CA PRO A 89 3.90 -61.36 22.12
C PRO A 89 3.13 -62.70 22.25
N ALA A 90 3.24 -63.60 21.26
CA ALA A 90 2.40 -64.80 21.21
C ALA A 90 3.20 -66.06 20.84
N GLN A 91 4.00 -66.56 21.79
CA GLN A 91 4.19 -68.00 22.00
C GLN A 91 4.92 -68.22 23.32
N ALA A 92 4.15 -68.62 24.33
CA ALA A 92 4.66 -69.05 25.61
C ALA A 92 5.30 -70.43 25.45
N ASP A 93 6.57 -70.48 25.06
CA ASP A 93 7.28 -71.77 24.99
C ASP A 93 8.71 -71.77 25.57
N CYS A 94 9.31 -70.63 25.97
CA CYS A 94 10.40 -70.65 26.96
C CYS A 94 10.93 -69.27 27.42
N CYS A 95 11.06 -68.31 26.50
CA CYS A 95 11.63 -66.99 26.80
C CYS A 95 10.51 -65.92 26.75
N SER A 96 10.19 -65.31 27.89
CA SER A 96 9.35 -64.11 27.95
C SER A 96 10.24 -62.88 27.74
N CYS A 97 10.21 -62.27 26.56
CA CYS A 97 10.91 -61.00 26.31
C CYS A 97 10.19 -59.86 27.05
N GLN A 98 10.86 -59.23 28.01
CA GLN A 98 10.35 -58.03 28.68
C GLN A 98 10.49 -56.82 27.73
N PRO A 99 9.47 -55.97 27.56
CA PRO A 99 9.57 -54.79 26.70
C PRO A 99 10.71 -53.89 27.19
N ALA A 100 11.55 -53.43 26.27
CA ALA A 100 12.66 -52.52 26.61
C ALA A 100 12.09 -51.21 27.17
N THR A 101 12.45 -50.90 28.42
CA THR A 101 12.11 -49.66 29.10
C THR A 101 13.36 -48.83 29.33
N CYS A 102 13.24 -47.51 29.30
CA CYS A 102 14.30 -46.59 29.65
C CYS A 102 13.98 -45.95 31.01
N ASP A 103 14.90 -46.02 31.97
CA ASP A 103 14.78 -45.28 33.22
C ASP A 103 15.49 -43.93 33.09
N PHE A 104 14.73 -42.85 33.22
CA PHE A 104 15.23 -41.50 33.05
C PHE A 104 14.65 -40.57 34.12
N HIS A 105 15.53 -39.98 34.94
CA HIS A 105 15.17 -39.14 36.09
C HIS A 105 14.17 -39.79 37.06
N GLY A 106 14.30 -41.10 37.28
CA GLY A 106 13.43 -41.85 38.21
C GLY A 106 12.03 -42.16 37.67
N ARG A 107 11.77 -41.90 36.38
CA ARG A 107 10.56 -42.33 35.67
C ARG A 107 10.94 -43.37 34.60
N THR A 108 10.08 -44.36 34.42
CA THR A 108 10.29 -45.44 33.46
C THR A 108 9.46 -45.17 32.20
N TYR A 109 10.12 -45.09 31.05
CA TYR A 109 9.53 -44.82 29.75
C TYR A 109 9.52 -46.08 28.89
N MET A 110 8.40 -46.34 28.20
CA MET A 110 8.31 -47.45 27.26
C MET A 110 9.08 -47.13 25.98
N HIS A 111 9.57 -48.15 25.29
CA HIS A 111 10.12 -47.99 23.95
C HIS A 111 9.21 -47.17 23.03
N GLY A 112 9.78 -46.19 22.33
CA GLY A 112 9.06 -45.27 21.44
C GLY A 112 8.32 -44.13 22.15
N THR A 113 8.37 -44.04 23.47
CA THR A 113 7.76 -42.91 24.20
C THR A 113 8.60 -41.66 24.00
N GLU A 114 7.96 -40.60 23.50
CA GLU A 114 8.51 -39.25 23.45
C GLU A 114 8.11 -38.46 24.71
N PHE A 115 9.07 -37.74 25.30
CA PHE A 115 8.85 -36.95 26.50
C PHE A 115 9.73 -35.70 26.53
N GLY A 116 9.23 -34.63 27.15
CA GLY A 116 10.00 -33.42 27.43
C GLY A 116 10.64 -33.45 28.81
N LEU A 117 11.63 -32.59 29.04
CA LEU A 117 12.24 -32.41 30.35
C LEU A 117 11.39 -31.48 31.23
N ASP A 118 11.34 -31.74 32.54
CA ASP A 118 10.58 -30.91 33.47
C ASP A 118 11.18 -29.48 33.50
N GLY A 119 10.42 -28.49 33.01
CA GLY A 119 10.85 -27.08 32.95
C GLY A 119 11.59 -26.67 31.69
N ASP A 120 11.78 -27.59 30.73
CA ASP A 120 12.41 -27.33 29.44
C ASP A 120 11.53 -27.88 28.31
N ASN A 121 10.92 -26.98 27.55
CA ASN A 121 10.10 -27.31 26.38
C ASN A 121 10.91 -27.39 25.07
N CYS A 122 12.22 -27.20 25.14
CA CYS A 122 13.13 -27.14 24.00
C CYS A 122 13.77 -28.48 23.68
N THR A 123 13.79 -29.38 24.68
CA THR A 123 14.37 -30.71 24.57
C THR A 123 13.27 -31.75 24.47
N THR A 124 13.32 -32.56 23.41
CA THR A 124 12.46 -33.73 23.23
C THR A 124 13.32 -34.99 23.27
N CYS A 125 12.97 -35.91 24.16
CA CYS A 125 13.66 -37.17 24.35
C CYS A 125 12.78 -38.34 23.90
N ILE A 126 13.39 -39.41 23.38
CA ILE A 126 12.72 -40.64 22.99
C ILE A 126 13.46 -41.86 23.55
N CYS A 127 12.70 -42.83 24.06
CA CYS A 127 13.26 -44.11 24.53
C CYS A 127 13.47 -45.06 23.34
N ARG A 128 14.73 -45.35 22.98
CA ARG A 128 15.10 -46.34 21.96
C ARG A 128 15.87 -47.50 22.59
N SER A 129 15.27 -48.68 22.54
CA SER A 129 15.91 -49.95 22.92
C SER A 129 16.65 -49.95 24.27
N GLY A 130 16.12 -49.25 25.28
CA GLY A 130 16.72 -49.13 26.61
C GLY A 130 17.62 -47.91 26.81
N GLU A 131 17.86 -47.13 25.76
CA GLU A 131 18.63 -45.89 25.79
C GLU A 131 17.72 -44.68 25.52
N VAL A 132 17.99 -43.56 26.21
CA VAL A 132 17.27 -42.30 25.97
C VAL A 132 18.07 -41.45 25.01
N GLU A 133 17.45 -41.09 23.89
CA GLU A 133 17.98 -40.15 22.91
C GLU A 133 17.26 -38.82 23.00
N CYS A 134 17.96 -37.73 23.30
CA CYS A 134 17.39 -36.39 23.38
C CYS A 134 17.86 -35.49 22.22
N SER A 135 16.97 -34.63 21.74
CA SER A 135 17.23 -33.67 20.67
C SER A 135 16.67 -32.29 21.02
N PHE A 136 17.28 -31.24 20.47
CA PHE A 136 16.88 -29.85 20.67
C PHE A 136 16.20 -29.30 19.42
N ALA A 137 15.18 -28.47 19.59
CA ALA A 137 14.60 -27.73 18.49
C ALA A 137 15.62 -26.72 17.90
N PRO A 138 15.92 -26.76 16.58
CA PRO A 138 16.84 -25.81 15.97
C PRO A 138 16.23 -24.39 15.90
N CYS A 139 17.02 -23.38 16.26
CA CYS A 139 16.57 -21.99 16.21
C CYS A 139 16.73 -21.37 14.82
N PRO A 140 15.82 -20.46 14.42
CA PRO A 140 15.94 -19.72 13.18
C PRO A 140 17.11 -18.73 13.22
N GLU A 141 17.69 -18.44 12.05
CA GLU A 141 18.69 -17.37 11.92
C GLU A 141 18.02 -16.00 12.03
N LEU A 142 18.52 -15.14 12.93
CA LEU A 142 18.02 -13.78 13.13
C LEU A 142 18.81 -12.77 12.29
N ALA A 143 18.10 -11.91 11.56
CA ALA A 143 18.68 -10.86 10.73
C ALA A 143 18.90 -9.52 11.48
N CYS A 144 18.59 -9.46 12.78
CA CYS A 144 18.75 -8.25 13.60
C CYS A 144 20.06 -8.25 14.40
N PRO A 145 20.60 -7.05 14.74
CA PRO A 145 21.73 -6.90 15.66
C PRO A 145 21.52 -7.62 17.00
N ARG A 146 22.60 -8.10 17.62
CA ARG A 146 22.55 -8.82 18.91
C ARG A 146 21.90 -8.03 20.06
N GLN A 147 21.92 -6.71 19.99
CA GLN A 147 21.29 -5.82 20.97
C GLN A 147 19.77 -5.92 20.99
N ASP A 148 19.15 -6.35 19.88
CA ASP A 148 17.70 -6.42 19.71
C ASP A 148 17.19 -7.85 19.92
N TRP A 149 18.02 -8.76 20.42
CA TRP A 149 17.63 -10.14 20.69
C TRP A 149 16.86 -10.23 22.01
N LEU A 150 15.62 -10.69 21.94
CA LEU A 150 14.75 -10.90 23.09
C LEU A 150 14.46 -12.39 23.28
N LEU A 151 14.63 -12.89 24.51
CA LEU A 151 14.22 -14.25 24.89
C LEU A 151 13.07 -14.16 25.88
N ALA A 152 11.87 -14.54 25.46
CA ALA A 152 10.71 -14.53 26.36
C ALA A 152 10.77 -15.73 27.34
N PRO A 153 10.14 -15.62 28.53
CA PRO A 153 10.04 -16.74 29.46
C PRO A 153 9.38 -17.96 28.80
N GLY A 154 10.07 -19.11 28.83
CA GLY A 154 9.57 -20.36 28.24
C GLY A 154 9.72 -20.45 26.71
N GLN A 155 10.48 -19.56 26.06
CA GLN A 155 10.88 -19.72 24.66
C GLN A 155 12.29 -20.31 24.54
N CYS A 156 12.50 -21.12 23.50
CA CYS A 156 13.77 -21.79 23.20
C CYS A 156 14.73 -20.95 22.35
N CYS A 157 14.18 -19.99 21.61
CA CYS A 157 14.90 -19.22 20.61
C CYS A 157 14.66 -17.74 20.83
N PHE A 158 15.70 -16.95 20.57
CA PHE A 158 15.59 -15.51 20.54
C PHE A 158 14.69 -15.06 19.39
N SER A 159 13.97 -13.97 19.60
CA SER A 159 13.25 -13.22 18.57
C SER A 159 13.83 -11.81 18.48
N CYS A 160 13.73 -11.18 17.31
CA CYS A 160 14.05 -9.76 17.19
C CYS A 160 12.98 -8.93 17.92
N GLN A 161 13.41 -7.96 18.71
CA GLN A 161 12.53 -6.94 19.25
C GLN A 161 11.87 -6.22 18.07
N GLU A 162 10.54 -6.30 17.98
CA GLU A 162 9.80 -5.52 16.99
C GLU A 162 10.09 -4.04 17.27
N PRO A 163 10.64 -3.28 16.29
CA PRO A 163 10.82 -1.85 16.48
C PRO A 163 9.44 -1.28 16.79
N ALA A 164 9.35 -0.48 17.85
CA ALA A 164 8.14 0.28 18.13
C ALA A 164 7.75 0.97 16.83
N SER A 165 6.61 0.58 16.26
CA SER A 165 6.07 1.23 15.08
C SER A 165 5.87 2.69 15.46
N VAL A 166 6.80 3.55 15.05
CA VAL A 166 6.72 4.98 15.30
C VAL A 166 5.43 5.41 14.61
N SER A 167 4.42 5.74 15.42
CA SER A 167 3.07 6.01 14.97
C SER A 167 3.03 7.43 14.42
N GLY A 168 3.46 7.58 13.17
CA GLY A 168 3.33 8.82 12.42
C GLY A 168 3.83 10.08 13.11
N CYS A 169 3.29 11.22 12.68
CA CYS A 169 3.48 12.52 13.27
C CYS A 169 2.12 13.05 13.72
N PHE A 170 2.07 13.68 14.90
CA PHE A 170 0.88 14.35 15.41
C PHE A 170 1.03 15.85 15.20
N VAL A 171 0.14 16.44 14.41
CA VAL A 171 0.30 17.83 13.93
C VAL A 171 -0.60 18.83 14.66
N ASP A 172 -1.65 18.39 15.36
CA ASP A 172 -2.61 19.32 15.97
C ASP A 172 -3.32 18.85 17.26
N ASP A 173 -4.04 19.79 17.90
CA ASP A 173 -4.90 19.59 19.08
C ASP A 173 -6.13 18.70 18.80
N ASN A 174 -6.40 18.38 17.52
CA ASN A 174 -7.47 17.45 17.12
C ASN A 174 -6.99 16.00 17.05
N GLY A 175 -5.69 15.74 17.25
CA GLY A 175 -5.12 14.40 17.28
C GLY A 175 -5.07 13.73 15.91
N VAL A 176 -4.92 14.49 14.82
CA VAL A 176 -4.76 13.89 13.49
C VAL A 176 -3.35 13.32 13.35
N GLU A 177 -3.28 12.00 13.19
CA GLU A 177 -2.05 11.25 12.96
C GLU A 177 -1.74 11.17 11.46
N PHE A 178 -0.56 11.65 11.08
CA PHE A 178 -0.04 11.58 9.71
C PHE A 178 0.99 10.44 9.62
N PRO A 179 0.78 9.38 8.82
CA PRO A 179 1.80 8.36 8.58
C PRO A 179 3.15 8.94 8.13
N ILE A 180 4.22 8.22 8.50
CA ILE A 180 5.58 8.53 8.08
C ILE A 180 5.64 8.62 6.55
N GLY A 181 6.27 9.68 6.05
CA GLY A 181 6.38 9.99 4.63
C GLY A 181 5.19 10.75 4.04
N GLN A 182 4.12 10.97 4.79
CA GLN A 182 3.01 11.81 4.32
C GLN A 182 3.46 13.27 4.19
N ILE A 183 2.96 13.93 3.13
CA ILE A 183 3.20 15.33 2.81
C ILE A 183 1.88 16.09 2.88
N TRP A 184 1.87 17.28 3.48
CA TRP A 184 0.70 18.16 3.56
C TRP A 184 1.07 19.64 3.55
N SER A 185 0.10 20.51 3.28
CA SER A 185 0.23 21.96 3.38
C SER A 185 -0.69 22.49 4.49
N PRO A 186 -0.16 23.14 5.54
CA PRO A 186 -0.94 23.63 6.69
C PRO A 186 -1.68 24.94 6.37
N GLY A 187 -2.41 24.98 5.24
CA GLY A 187 -3.20 26.14 4.81
C GLY A 187 -2.44 27.22 4.05
N ASP A 188 -1.11 27.36 4.22
CA ASP A 188 -0.26 28.18 3.33
C ASP A 188 0.19 27.32 2.12
N PRO A 189 -0.16 27.68 0.87
CA PRO A 189 0.27 26.94 -0.32
C PRO A 189 1.79 26.98 -0.54
N CYS A 190 2.51 27.91 0.10
CA CYS A 190 3.96 27.99 0.05
C CYS A 190 4.66 27.15 1.11
N GLU A 191 3.93 26.61 2.08
CA GLU A 191 4.48 25.75 3.11
C GLU A 191 4.11 24.30 2.83
N LEU A 192 5.13 23.45 2.83
CA LEU A 192 4.98 22.02 2.64
C LEU A 192 5.67 21.30 3.79
N CYS A 193 4.92 20.50 4.50
CA CYS A 193 5.39 19.71 5.63
C CYS A 193 5.44 18.23 5.27
N ILE A 194 6.41 17.52 5.81
CA ILE A 194 6.56 16.06 5.69
C ILE A 194 6.73 15.43 7.06
N CYS A 195 6.10 14.27 7.27
CA CYS A 195 6.31 13.45 8.44
C CYS A 195 7.59 12.62 8.27
N GLN A 196 8.61 12.92 9.08
CA GLN A 196 9.91 12.26 9.03
C GLN A 196 9.86 10.87 9.70
N ALA A 197 10.87 10.04 9.41
CA ALA A 197 10.96 8.69 9.95
C ALA A 197 11.15 8.63 11.49
N ASP A 198 11.59 9.73 12.09
CA ASP A 198 11.75 9.88 13.55
C ASP A 198 10.46 10.39 14.24
N GLY A 199 9.36 10.53 13.50
CA GLY A 199 8.09 11.07 14.01
C GLY A 199 8.08 12.60 14.13
N SER A 200 9.13 13.29 13.67
CA SER A 200 9.17 14.75 13.64
C SER A 200 8.50 15.32 12.38
N VAL A 201 7.92 16.51 12.51
CA VAL A 201 7.38 17.27 11.37
C VAL A 201 8.46 18.18 10.82
N SER A 202 8.78 18.05 9.53
CA SER A 202 9.71 18.94 8.85
C SER A 202 8.96 19.77 7.81
N CYS A 203 8.89 21.09 8.02
CA CYS A 203 8.25 22.02 7.11
C CYS A 203 9.30 22.80 6.33
N LYS A 204 9.08 22.91 5.02
CA LYS A 204 9.89 23.73 4.12
C LYS A 204 8.99 24.72 3.42
N ARG A 205 9.37 25.99 3.51
CA ARG A 205 8.74 27.09 2.79
C ARG A 205 9.40 27.28 1.44
N THR A 206 8.59 27.53 0.41
CA THR A 206 9.06 27.86 -0.93
C THR A 206 9.19 29.37 -1.06
N ASP A 207 10.37 29.85 -1.40
CA ASP A 207 10.62 31.26 -1.70
C ASP A 207 10.42 31.51 -3.20
N CYS A 208 9.51 32.42 -3.54
CA CYS A 208 9.23 32.78 -4.92
C CYS A 208 10.28 33.77 -5.44
N LEU A 209 10.92 33.44 -6.56
CA LEU A 209 11.96 34.27 -7.17
C LEU A 209 11.39 35.47 -7.95
N GLU A 210 10.21 35.30 -8.55
CA GLU A 210 9.58 36.29 -9.41
C GLU A 210 8.54 37.11 -8.63
N THR A 211 8.74 38.43 -8.56
CA THR A 211 7.75 39.36 -8.01
C THR A 211 7.38 40.36 -9.10
N CYS A 212 6.32 40.06 -9.86
CA CYS A 212 5.72 41.05 -10.76
C CYS A 212 4.66 41.88 -10.02
N PRO A 213 4.35 43.11 -10.47
CA PRO A 213 3.45 44.02 -9.76
C PRO A 213 1.97 43.61 -9.82
N HIS A 214 1.56 42.99 -10.93
CA HIS A 214 0.17 42.66 -11.24
C HIS A 214 0.02 41.22 -11.73
N PRO A 215 0.49 40.19 -11.00
CA PRO A 215 0.39 38.80 -11.45
C PRO A 215 -1.06 38.32 -11.52
N ILE A 216 -1.27 37.26 -12.30
CA ILE A 216 -2.45 36.40 -12.13
C ILE A 216 -2.20 35.50 -10.91
N GLN A 217 -3.13 35.54 -9.95
CA GLN A 217 -3.10 34.66 -8.78
C GLN A 217 -3.96 33.43 -9.04
N ILE A 218 -3.32 32.25 -9.10
CA ILE A 218 -4.01 30.97 -9.31
C ILE A 218 -4.33 30.38 -7.93
N PRO A 219 -5.62 30.12 -7.61
CA PRO A 219 -6.00 29.53 -6.33
C PRO A 219 -5.25 28.22 -6.06
N GLY A 220 -4.62 28.12 -4.88
CA GLY A 220 -3.90 26.92 -4.44
C GLY A 220 -2.44 26.81 -4.90
N GLN A 221 -1.91 27.77 -5.69
CA GLN A 221 -0.48 27.83 -5.99
C GLN A 221 0.26 28.78 -5.05
N CYS A 222 1.51 28.44 -4.75
CA CYS A 222 2.39 29.28 -3.93
C CYS A 222 2.83 30.55 -4.67
N CYS A 223 3.41 30.39 -5.86
CA CYS A 223 4.07 31.49 -6.56
C CYS A 223 3.22 32.07 -7.68
N PRO A 224 3.29 33.40 -7.90
CA PRO A 224 2.60 34.05 -9.00
C PRO A 224 3.18 33.60 -10.35
N ASP A 225 2.30 33.41 -11.34
CA ASP A 225 2.72 33.18 -12.73
C ASP A 225 2.68 34.50 -13.49
N CYS A 226 3.84 35.16 -13.58
CA CYS A 226 3.98 36.40 -14.34
C CYS A 226 3.83 36.17 -15.86
N SER A 227 4.06 34.95 -16.36
CA SER A 227 3.95 34.66 -17.79
C SER A 227 2.49 34.47 -18.25
N ALA A 228 1.59 34.16 -17.32
CA ALA A 228 0.17 33.94 -17.62
C ALA A 228 -0.55 35.22 -18.04
N GLY A 229 -0.18 36.38 -17.48
CA GLY A 229 -0.82 37.66 -17.77
C GLY A 229 -0.86 38.59 -16.57
N CYS A 230 -1.80 39.53 -16.57
CA CYS A 230 -1.89 40.60 -15.59
C CYS A 230 -3.26 40.69 -14.92
N THR A 231 -3.28 40.97 -13.61
CA THR A 231 -4.50 41.34 -12.89
C THR A 231 -4.56 42.85 -12.69
N TYR A 232 -5.50 43.52 -13.35
CA TYR A 232 -5.67 44.97 -13.28
C TYR A 232 -7.11 45.33 -12.89
N MET A 233 -7.26 46.04 -11.77
CA MET A 233 -8.57 46.43 -11.20
C MET A 233 -9.58 45.27 -11.08
N GLY A 234 -9.10 44.08 -10.70
CA GLY A 234 -9.92 42.88 -10.52
C GLY A 234 -10.32 42.17 -11.83
N ARG A 235 -9.81 42.61 -12.98
CA ARG A 235 -9.95 41.93 -14.27
C ARG A 235 -8.63 41.29 -14.68
N ILE A 236 -8.73 40.20 -15.44
CA ILE A 236 -7.59 39.45 -15.95
C ILE A 236 -7.40 39.82 -17.41
N PHE A 237 -6.17 40.16 -17.77
CA PHE A 237 -5.73 40.42 -19.13
C PHE A 237 -4.57 39.49 -19.47
N TYR A 238 -4.60 38.88 -20.64
CA TYR A 238 -3.53 37.99 -21.08
C TYR A 238 -2.31 38.78 -21.57
N ASN A 239 -1.17 38.10 -21.63
CA ASN A 239 0.06 38.73 -22.11
C ASN A 239 -0.14 39.28 -23.54
N ASN A 240 0.40 40.48 -23.81
CA ASN A 240 0.25 41.26 -25.05
C ASN A 240 -1.16 41.83 -25.31
N GLU A 241 -2.10 41.70 -24.38
CA GLU A 241 -3.42 42.31 -24.51
C GLU A 241 -3.35 43.82 -24.26
N ILE A 242 -4.03 44.59 -25.12
CA ILE A 242 -4.16 46.05 -25.02
C ILE A 242 -5.61 46.36 -24.60
N PHE A 243 -5.77 47.18 -23.58
CA PHE A 243 -7.08 47.52 -23.02
C PHE A 243 -7.14 48.98 -22.55
N PRO A 244 -8.31 49.63 -22.59
CA PRO A 244 -8.48 50.98 -22.05
C PRO A 244 -8.42 50.96 -20.52
N SER A 245 -7.84 52.00 -19.93
CA SER A 245 -7.85 52.19 -18.47
C SER A 245 -9.27 52.47 -17.97
N ALA A 246 -9.64 51.87 -16.86
CA ALA A 246 -10.93 52.12 -16.21
C ALA A 246 -10.95 53.40 -15.36
N LEU A 247 -9.78 53.99 -15.07
CA LEU A 247 -9.65 55.23 -14.28
C LEU A 247 -9.57 56.48 -15.15
N ASP A 248 -8.98 56.35 -16.35
CA ASP A 248 -8.76 57.45 -17.27
C ASP A 248 -9.01 56.96 -18.70
N PRO A 249 -10.07 57.42 -19.39
CA PRO A 249 -10.37 56.99 -20.75
C PRO A 249 -9.24 57.34 -21.73
N CYS A 250 -8.37 58.30 -21.38
CA CYS A 250 -7.22 58.71 -22.20
C CYS A 250 -5.96 57.89 -22.01
N LEU A 251 -6.01 56.80 -21.24
CA LEU A 251 -4.91 55.85 -21.11
C LEU A 251 -5.27 54.52 -21.78
N SER A 252 -4.38 54.07 -22.66
CA SER A 252 -4.36 52.71 -23.20
C SER A 252 -3.27 51.93 -22.50
N CYS A 253 -3.60 50.76 -21.96
CA CYS A 253 -2.71 49.93 -21.18
C CYS A 253 -2.39 48.64 -21.92
N ILE A 254 -1.17 48.12 -21.72
CA ILE A 254 -0.72 46.83 -22.24
C ILE A 254 -0.27 45.94 -21.07
N CYS A 255 -0.68 44.68 -21.10
CA CYS A 255 -0.17 43.65 -20.20
C CYS A 255 1.09 42.99 -20.78
N LEU A 256 2.19 43.03 -20.02
CA LEU A 256 3.45 42.37 -20.35
C LEU A 256 4.02 41.66 -19.12
N LEU A 257 4.03 40.33 -19.15
CA LEU A 257 4.66 39.49 -18.12
C LEU A 257 4.28 39.89 -16.67
N GLY A 258 2.98 40.04 -16.39
CA GLY A 258 2.49 40.42 -15.05
C GLY A 258 2.71 41.89 -14.69
N SER A 259 3.11 42.72 -15.65
CA SER A 259 3.23 44.17 -15.49
C SER A 259 2.29 44.90 -16.45
N VAL A 260 1.68 45.98 -15.98
CA VAL A 260 0.80 46.82 -16.80
C VAL A 260 1.52 48.13 -17.08
N ALA A 261 1.66 48.47 -18.36
CA ALA A 261 2.19 49.75 -18.79
C ALA A 261 1.09 50.52 -19.51
N CYS A 262 0.83 51.77 -19.12
CA CYS A 262 -0.18 52.60 -19.74
C CYS A 262 0.47 53.79 -20.44
N SER A 263 -0.03 54.12 -21.62
CA SER A 263 0.39 55.27 -22.41
C SER A 263 -0.82 56.13 -22.78
N PRO A 264 -0.64 57.45 -22.96
CA PRO A 264 -1.69 58.32 -23.50
C PRO A 264 -2.20 57.84 -24.85
N VAL A 265 -3.50 58.02 -25.09
CA VAL A 265 -4.13 57.76 -26.38
C VAL A 265 -3.86 58.94 -27.32
N ASP A 266 -3.31 58.66 -28.49
CA ASP A 266 -3.11 59.65 -29.55
C ASP A 266 -4.36 59.74 -30.45
N CYS A 267 -5.12 60.81 -30.31
CA CYS A 267 -6.32 61.06 -31.12
C CYS A 267 -5.96 61.71 -32.46
N ILE A 268 -6.43 61.13 -33.56
CA ILE A 268 -6.30 61.72 -34.90
C ILE A 268 -7.63 62.40 -35.26
N ILE A 269 -7.60 63.72 -35.51
CA ILE A 269 -8.80 64.54 -35.76
C ILE A 269 -8.65 65.25 -37.11
N PHE A 270 -9.64 65.09 -38.00
CA PHE A 270 -9.63 65.68 -39.36
C PHE A 270 -10.82 66.62 -39.65
N CYS A 271 -11.63 66.97 -38.64
CA CYS A 271 -12.81 67.81 -38.82
C CYS A 271 -12.62 69.24 -38.32
N MET A 272 -13.48 70.15 -38.79
CA MET A 272 -13.41 71.57 -38.45
C MET A 272 -14.00 71.88 -37.06
N TYR A 273 -14.95 71.07 -36.59
CA TYR A 273 -15.66 71.27 -35.31
C TYR A 273 -15.74 69.96 -34.50
N PRO A 274 -14.64 69.54 -33.86
CA PRO A 274 -14.63 68.36 -32.98
C PRO A 274 -15.40 68.63 -31.68
N PHE A 275 -16.21 67.66 -31.26
CA PHE A 275 -16.92 67.71 -29.97
C PHE A 275 -16.45 66.59 -29.06
N HIS A 276 -16.28 66.89 -27.78
CA HIS A 276 -15.81 65.93 -26.78
C HIS A 276 -17.02 65.31 -26.04
N PRO A 277 -17.30 64.01 -26.23
CA PRO A 277 -18.36 63.32 -25.48
C PRO A 277 -17.95 63.11 -24.02
N GLU A 278 -18.92 63.14 -23.10
CA GLU A 278 -18.66 62.78 -21.71
C GLU A 278 -18.21 61.32 -21.60
N GLY A 279 -17.08 61.07 -20.93
CA GLY A 279 -16.55 59.73 -20.67
C GLY A 279 -15.67 59.16 -21.78
N GLU A 280 -15.52 59.83 -22.91
CA GLU A 280 -14.64 59.44 -24.02
C GLU A 280 -13.32 60.20 -23.97
N CYS A 281 -12.22 59.61 -24.45
CA CYS A 281 -10.96 60.36 -24.54
C CYS A 281 -10.88 61.26 -25.77
N CYS A 282 -11.25 60.71 -26.93
CA CYS A 282 -11.07 61.40 -28.20
C CYS A 282 -12.34 62.15 -28.57
N PRO A 283 -12.22 63.38 -29.08
CA PRO A 283 -13.37 64.08 -29.61
C PRO A 283 -13.85 63.41 -30.91
N VAL A 284 -15.15 63.51 -31.15
CA VAL A 284 -15.83 62.95 -32.32
C VAL A 284 -16.31 64.05 -33.25
N CYS A 285 -16.40 63.71 -34.52
CA CYS A 285 -16.82 64.60 -35.59
C CYS A 285 -18.16 64.10 -36.18
N TYR A 286 -19.22 64.20 -35.39
CA TYR A 286 -20.53 63.67 -35.76
C TYR A 286 -21.62 64.75 -35.77
N ASP A 287 -21.55 65.66 -34.81
CA ASP A 287 -22.50 66.76 -34.64
C ASP A 287 -22.05 68.01 -35.43
N CYS A 288 -22.98 68.94 -35.66
CA CYS A 288 -22.72 70.16 -36.41
C CYS A 288 -22.58 71.36 -35.48
N ASN A 289 -21.84 72.38 -35.93
CA ASN A 289 -21.74 73.67 -35.26
C ASN A 289 -22.54 74.72 -36.06
N TYR A 290 -23.64 75.21 -35.49
CA TYR A 290 -24.41 76.31 -36.06
C TYR A 290 -24.33 77.52 -35.12
N GLU A 291 -23.73 78.62 -35.61
CA GLU A 291 -23.52 79.87 -34.85
C GLU A 291 -22.90 79.68 -33.45
N GLY A 292 -21.98 78.71 -33.30
CA GLY A 292 -21.34 78.41 -32.02
C GLY A 292 -22.16 77.48 -31.11
N ARG A 293 -23.30 76.97 -31.59
CA ARG A 293 -24.13 75.99 -30.87
C ARG A 293 -23.97 74.60 -31.49
N LYS A 294 -23.89 73.61 -30.60
CA LYS A 294 -23.93 72.20 -30.98
C LYS A 294 -25.34 71.83 -31.45
N VAL A 295 -25.45 71.32 -32.67
CA VAL A 295 -26.66 70.73 -33.23
C VAL A 295 -26.41 69.24 -33.42
N VAL A 296 -27.22 68.40 -32.77
CA VAL A 296 -27.04 66.94 -32.79
C VAL A 296 -27.26 66.44 -34.23
N ASN A 297 -26.48 65.45 -34.66
CA ASN A 297 -26.69 64.85 -35.97
C ASN A 297 -28.13 64.36 -36.16
N GLY A 298 -28.75 64.72 -37.30
CA GLY A 298 -30.15 64.46 -37.62
C GLY A 298 -31.15 65.47 -37.05
N GLN A 299 -30.72 66.41 -36.21
CA GLN A 299 -31.59 67.44 -35.65
C GLN A 299 -31.89 68.53 -36.68
N THR A 300 -33.18 68.82 -36.86
CA THR A 300 -33.67 69.92 -37.70
C THR A 300 -33.92 71.17 -36.84
N PHE A 301 -33.55 72.34 -37.36
CA PHE A 301 -33.73 73.64 -36.71
C PHE A 301 -34.08 74.73 -37.73
N ILE A 302 -34.56 75.87 -37.24
CA ILE A 302 -34.91 77.06 -38.03
C ILE A 302 -33.97 78.20 -37.62
N PRO A 303 -33.21 78.80 -38.56
CA PRO A 303 -32.34 79.94 -38.30
C PRO A 303 -33.06 81.15 -37.69
N GLU A 304 -32.36 81.90 -36.83
CA GLU A 304 -32.91 83.15 -36.28
C GLU A 304 -33.06 84.20 -37.40
N GLY A 305 -34.29 84.70 -37.61
CA GLY A 305 -34.61 85.68 -38.65
C GLY A 305 -35.07 85.09 -39.99
N GLU A 306 -35.02 83.76 -40.16
CA GLU A 306 -35.44 83.09 -41.41
C GLU A 306 -36.47 81.98 -41.13
N PRO A 307 -37.75 82.34 -40.85
CA PRO A 307 -38.77 81.41 -40.38
C PRO A 307 -39.21 80.34 -41.41
N CYS A 308 -38.84 80.52 -42.69
CA CYS A 308 -39.18 79.59 -43.77
C CYS A 308 -38.06 78.59 -44.08
N ILE A 309 -36.88 78.76 -43.49
CA ILE A 309 -35.71 77.94 -43.79
C ILE A 309 -35.57 76.84 -42.75
N HIS A 310 -35.49 75.59 -43.21
CA HIS A 310 -35.24 74.44 -42.36
C HIS A 310 -33.84 73.90 -42.63
N CYS A 311 -33.03 73.84 -41.59
CA CYS A 311 -31.69 73.27 -41.63
C CYS A 311 -31.66 71.95 -40.87
N THR A 312 -30.98 70.93 -41.38
CA THR A 312 -30.79 69.65 -40.66
C THR A 312 -29.31 69.34 -40.53
N CYS A 313 -28.84 69.01 -39.34
CA CYS A 313 -27.47 68.56 -39.17
C CYS A 313 -27.25 67.18 -39.80
N GLN A 314 -26.26 67.05 -40.69
CA GLN A 314 -25.83 65.80 -41.31
C GLN A 314 -24.29 65.75 -41.33
N ARG A 315 -23.70 65.05 -40.35
CA ARG A 315 -22.25 64.79 -40.20
C ARG A 315 -21.41 66.03 -40.50
N GLU A 316 -21.41 66.97 -39.56
CA GLU A 316 -20.70 68.27 -39.60
C GLU A 316 -21.30 69.35 -40.51
N LEU A 317 -22.19 69.01 -41.44
CA LEU A 317 -22.83 69.96 -42.35
C LEU A 317 -24.27 70.27 -41.93
N CYS A 318 -24.69 71.53 -42.06
CA CYS A 318 -26.08 71.96 -41.90
C CYS A 318 -26.67 72.39 -43.26
N PRO A 319 -27.06 71.48 -44.15
CA PRO A 319 -27.85 71.82 -45.33
C PRO A 319 -29.18 72.48 -44.93
N CYS A 320 -29.56 73.54 -45.63
CA CYS A 320 -30.76 74.35 -45.38
C CYS A 320 -31.59 74.51 -46.66
N GLY A 321 -32.91 74.50 -46.55
CA GLY A 321 -33.82 74.71 -47.68
C GLY A 321 -35.22 75.18 -47.27
N ASP A 322 -35.99 75.67 -48.25
CA ASP A 322 -37.35 76.20 -48.06
C ASP A 322 -38.44 75.11 -47.95
N ASP A 323 -38.10 73.86 -48.24
CA ASP A 323 -39.01 72.70 -48.19
C ASP A 323 -38.35 71.55 -47.40
N PRO A 324 -38.96 71.06 -46.30
CA PRO A 324 -38.41 69.98 -45.49
C PRO A 324 -38.18 68.66 -46.25
N GLU A 325 -38.83 68.44 -47.42
CA GLU A 325 -38.63 67.24 -48.25
C GLU A 325 -37.47 67.33 -49.28
N GLN A 326 -36.86 68.51 -49.51
CA GLN A 326 -35.81 68.71 -50.53
C GLN A 326 -34.38 68.90 -49.99
N VAL A 327 -34.15 68.67 -48.70
CA VAL A 327 -32.82 68.83 -48.07
C VAL A 327 -31.90 67.68 -48.51
N ALA A 328 -31.30 67.79 -49.70
CA ALA A 328 -30.38 66.81 -50.27
C ALA A 328 -28.92 67.13 -49.90
N VAL A 329 -28.20 66.14 -49.37
CA VAL A 329 -26.74 66.18 -49.20
C VAL A 329 -26.10 65.55 -50.43
N MET A 330 -25.30 66.32 -51.16
CA MET A 330 -24.34 65.75 -52.11
C MET A 330 -23.13 65.25 -51.32
N ASP A 331 -22.94 63.92 -51.33
CA ASP A 331 -21.74 63.29 -50.82
C ASP A 331 -20.55 63.66 -51.73
N ARG A 332 -19.49 64.21 -51.14
CA ARG A 332 -18.28 64.65 -51.86
C ARG A 332 -17.32 63.48 -52.06
N SER A 333 -17.84 62.35 -52.53
CA SER A 333 -17.11 61.09 -52.65
C SER A 333 -17.05 60.56 -54.08
N GLN A 334 -16.95 61.44 -55.09
CA GLN A 334 -16.40 61.03 -56.39
C GLN A 334 -15.42 62.08 -56.92
N GLU A 335 -14.17 61.63 -57.06
CA GLU A 335 -13.03 62.39 -57.51
C GLU A 335 -13.24 62.99 -58.91
N GLY A 336 -12.75 64.23 -59.08
CA GLY A 336 -12.19 64.64 -60.37
C GLY A 336 -13.03 65.54 -61.26
N TRP A 337 -13.53 66.69 -60.79
CA TRP A 337 -13.95 67.76 -61.70
C TRP A 337 -13.46 69.13 -61.23
N SER A 338 -12.45 69.66 -61.93
CA SER A 338 -11.99 71.04 -61.83
C SER A 338 -12.83 71.94 -62.73
N GLY A 339 -13.71 72.75 -62.15
CA GLY A 339 -14.45 73.77 -62.89
C GLY A 339 -15.41 74.55 -61.99
N ASN A 340 -15.36 75.88 -62.05
CA ASN A 340 -16.34 76.75 -61.40
C ASN A 340 -17.71 76.53 -62.04
N VAL A 341 -18.62 75.87 -61.33
CA VAL A 341 -20.02 75.75 -61.72
C VAL A 341 -20.81 76.88 -61.06
N ILE A 342 -21.15 77.90 -61.84
CA ILE A 342 -22.19 78.87 -61.48
C ILE A 342 -23.52 78.24 -61.89
N LEU A 343 -24.30 77.73 -60.93
CA LEU A 343 -25.68 77.32 -61.19
C LEU A 343 -26.60 78.53 -60.97
N ARG A 344 -27.18 79.02 -62.08
CA ARG A 344 -28.31 79.96 -62.05
C ARG A 344 -29.57 79.20 -61.64
N CYS A 345 -30.15 79.53 -60.50
CA CYS A 345 -31.56 79.22 -60.24
C CYS A 345 -32.42 80.16 -61.10
N VAL A 346 -33.11 79.61 -62.10
CA VAL A 346 -34.13 80.32 -62.87
C VAL A 346 -35.40 80.37 -62.02
N SER A 347 -35.74 81.55 -61.52
CA SER A 347 -37.03 81.80 -60.89
C SER A 347 -38.13 81.89 -61.95
N TYR A 348 -39.07 80.96 -61.96
CA TYR A 348 -40.36 81.18 -62.63
C TYR A 348 -41.25 81.96 -61.67
N GLY A 349 -41.50 83.23 -62.02
CA GLY A 349 -42.39 84.12 -61.28
C GLY A 349 -43.82 83.60 -61.27
N ALA A 350 -44.47 83.73 -60.12
CA ALA A 350 -45.88 83.43 -59.95
C ALA A 350 -46.77 84.32 -60.84
N GLY A 351 -47.39 83.73 -61.84
CA GLY A 351 -48.52 84.27 -62.59
C GLY A 351 -49.75 83.40 -62.35
N SER A 352 -50.79 84.02 -61.80
CA SER A 352 -52.15 83.58 -61.50
C SER A 352 -52.73 82.39 -62.30
N PHE A 353 -53.31 81.45 -61.55
CA PHE A 353 -54.26 80.38 -61.89
C PHE A 353 -54.97 80.41 -63.26
N VAL A 354 -54.91 79.28 -63.98
CA VAL A 354 -56.06 78.67 -64.69
C VAL A 354 -55.97 77.12 -64.62
N GLN A 355 -57.08 76.51 -64.21
CA GLN A 355 -57.45 75.09 -64.20
C GLN A 355 -57.08 74.29 -65.49
N HIS A 356 -56.52 73.08 -65.38
CA HIS A 356 -57.24 71.77 -65.44
C HIS A 356 -56.25 70.60 -65.59
N GLN A 357 -56.45 69.60 -64.71
CA GLN A 357 -56.34 68.14 -64.89
C GLN A 357 -55.21 67.47 -65.69
N GLN A 358 -54.67 66.44 -65.01
CA GLN A 358 -54.28 65.09 -65.47
C GLN A 358 -52.78 64.71 -65.56
N GLU A 359 -52.44 63.84 -64.59
CA GLU A 359 -51.68 62.59 -64.70
C GLU A 359 -50.19 62.61 -65.06
N LEU A 360 -49.39 62.42 -64.00
CA LEU A 360 -48.52 61.26 -63.77
C LEU A 360 -47.65 60.72 -64.92
N THR A 361 -46.39 60.51 -64.53
CA THR A 361 -45.37 59.58 -65.05
C THR A 361 -44.36 60.09 -66.09
N GLN A 362 -43.14 60.23 -65.57
CA GLN A 362 -41.89 59.68 -66.09
C GLN A 362 -41.30 60.22 -67.41
N ASN A 363 -40.09 60.75 -67.22
CA ASN A 363 -38.84 60.30 -67.84
C ASN A 363 -38.16 61.17 -68.91
N LEU A 364 -36.83 61.14 -68.78
CA LEU A 364 -35.78 61.21 -69.82
C LEU A 364 -35.39 62.59 -70.34
N CYS A 365 -34.29 63.12 -69.78
CA CYS A 365 -33.44 64.06 -70.50
C CYS A 365 -32.37 63.28 -71.29
N VAL A 366 -32.54 63.29 -72.61
CA VAL A 366 -31.59 62.80 -73.62
C VAL A 366 -30.53 63.88 -73.88
N TRP A 367 -29.28 63.44 -74.09
CA TRP A 367 -28.12 64.28 -74.41
C TRP A 367 -28.08 64.59 -75.92
N GLN A 368 -27.93 65.86 -76.30
CA GLN A 368 -27.45 66.26 -77.63
C GLN A 368 -26.34 67.30 -77.47
N GLY A 369 -25.13 66.90 -77.85
CA GLY A 369 -23.93 67.72 -77.81
C GLY A 369 -23.69 68.52 -79.09
N HIS A 370 -22.63 69.32 -79.04
CA HIS A 370 -21.87 69.79 -80.20
C HIS A 370 -20.38 69.55 -79.96
#